data_AF-A0A090S2N9-F1
#
_entry.id   AF-A0A090S2N9-F1
#
_cell.length_a   1.000
_cell.length_b   1.000
_cell.length_c   1.000
_cell.angle_alpha   90.00
_cell.angle_beta   90.00
_cell.angle_gamma   90.00
#
_symmetry.space_group_name_H-M   'P 1'
#
loop_
_entity.id
_entity.type
_entity.pdbx_description
1 polymer ?
#
loop_
_entity_poly.entity_id
_entity_poly.type
_entity_poly.pdbx_seq_one_letter_code
_entity_poly.pdbx_strand_id
1 'polypeptide(L)' 'MSLLGDMIICRQVVEKEAIEQSKPLTAHWAHMVVHGSLHLLGYDHIEDEEAEEMEALETEIMQEMGFEDPYLAEKE' A
#
# COMPACT_ATOMS: atom_id res chain seq x y z
N MET A 1 -8.60 19.51 -10.34
CA MET A 1 -7.68 18.36 -10.45
C MET A 1 -7.80 17.79 -11.85
N SER A 2 -6.67 17.59 -12.53
CA SER A 2 -6.60 16.78 -13.74
C SER A 2 -6.68 15.29 -13.37
N LEU A 3 -6.98 14.44 -14.35
CA LEU A 3 -6.86 12.99 -14.23
C LEU A 3 -5.41 12.63 -13.84
N LEU A 4 -5.22 11.84 -12.78
CA LEU A 4 -3.90 11.44 -12.27
C LEU A 4 -3.28 10.29 -13.11
N GLY A 5 -4.11 9.35 -13.57
CA GLY A 5 -3.68 8.21 -14.36
C GLY A 5 -4.57 6.99 -14.11
N ASP A 6 -4.10 5.83 -14.56
CA ASP A 6 -4.77 4.54 -14.40
C ASP A 6 -4.00 3.65 -13.42
N MET A 7 -4.74 2.89 -12.61
CA MET A 7 -4.19 1.87 -11.71
C MET A 7 -4.81 0.53 -12.06
N ILE A 8 -3.98 -0.47 -12.33
CA ILE A 8 -4.41 -1.83 -12.67
C ILE A 8 -3.97 -2.77 -11.55
N ILE A 9 -4.93 -3.44 -10.91
CA ILE A 9 -4.68 -4.37 -9.81
C ILE A 9 -5.07 -5.80 -10.23
N CYS A 10 -4.16 -6.76 -10.07
CA CYS A 10 -4.41 -8.16 -10.37
C CYS A 10 -5.02 -8.88 -9.16
N ARG A 11 -6.33 -9.15 -9.20
CA ARG A 11 -7.07 -9.82 -8.11
C ARG A 11 -6.40 -11.09 -7.60
N GLN A 12 -5.93 -11.95 -8.51
CA GLN A 12 -5.33 -13.23 -8.16
C GLN A 12 -4.02 -13.08 -7.37
N VAL A 13 -3.26 -12.01 -7.64
CA VAL A 13 -2.02 -11.71 -6.92
C VAL A 13 -2.35 -11.18 -5.53
N VAL A 14 -3.28 -10.24 -5.41
CA VAL A 14 -3.73 -9.70 -4.11
C VAL A 14 -4.29 -10.80 -3.20
N GLU A 15 -5.16 -11.67 -3.73
CA GLU A 15 -5.71 -12.79 -2.96
C GLU A 15 -4.62 -13.76 -2.49
N LYS A 16 -3.63 -14.03 -3.34
CA LYS A 16 -2.51 -14.91 -3.01
C LYS A 16 -1.63 -14.30 -1.91
N GLU A 17 -1.21 -13.05 -2.07
CA GLU A 17 -0.33 -12.35 -1.12
C GLU A 17 -0.98 -12.16 0.24
N ALA A 18 -2.28 -11.83 0.28
CA ALA A 18 -3.01 -11.72 1.54
C ALA A 18 -2.95 -13.03 2.35
N ILE A 19 -3.04 -14.18 1.67
CA ILE A 19 -2.89 -15.50 2.32
C ILE A 19 -1.45 -15.73 2.77
N GLU A 20 -0.46 -15.47 1.90
CA GLU A 20 0.96 -15.69 2.20
C GLU A 20 1.46 -14.83 3.36
N GLN A 21 0.98 -13.60 3.46
CA GLN A 21 1.34 -12.64 4.51
C GLN A 21 0.39 -12.70 5.73
N SER A 22 -0.60 -13.60 5.72
CA SER A 22 -1.62 -13.69 6.78
C SER A 22 -2.34 -12.36 7.07
N LYS A 23 -2.54 -11.52 6.05
CA LYS A 23 -3.25 -10.24 6.14
C LYS A 23 -4.74 -10.44 5.84
N PRO A 24 -5.65 -9.72 6.51
CA PRO A 24 -7.06 -9.68 6.10
C PRO A 24 -7.17 -9.23 4.63
N LEU A 25 -7.93 -9.95 3.80
CA LEU A 25 -8.02 -9.67 2.36
C LEU A 25 -8.42 -8.21 2.08
N THR A 26 -9.39 -7.67 2.83
CA THR A 26 -9.83 -6.28 2.68
C THR A 26 -8.72 -5.27 3.02
N ALA A 27 -7.88 -5.58 4.01
CA ALA A 27 -6.74 -4.72 4.36
C ALA A 27 -5.68 -4.75 3.25
N HIS A 28 -5.40 -5.92 2.67
CA HIS A 28 -4.43 -6.01 1.55
C HIS A 28 -4.93 -5.28 0.30
N TRP A 29 -6.24 -5.35 0.01
CA TRP A 29 -6.84 -4.53 -1.06
C TRP A 29 -6.71 -3.04 -0.81
N ALA A 30 -6.99 -2.58 0.41
CA ALA A 30 -6.84 -1.18 0.78
C ALA A 30 -5.39 -0.73 0.62
N HIS A 31 -4.44 -1.54 1.10
CA HIS A 31 -3.00 -1.27 0.97
C HIS A 31 -2.59 -1.09 -0.50
N MET A 32 -2.98 -2.00 -1.39
CA MET A 32 -2.66 -1.89 -2.83
C MET A 32 -3.25 -0.65 -3.50
N VAL A 33 -4.45 -0.23 -3.09
CA VAL A 33 -5.08 1.00 -3.60
C VAL A 33 -4.36 2.24 -3.10
N VAL A 34 -3.99 2.28 -1.82
CA VAL A 34 -3.22 3.40 -1.23
C VAL A 34 -1.85 3.50 -1.89
N HIS A 35 -1.12 2.38 -1.94
CA HIS A 35 0.19 2.26 -2.58
C HIS A 35 0.15 2.76 -4.03
N GLY A 36 -0.75 2.20 -4.85
CA GLY A 36 -0.88 2.61 -6.25
C GLY A 36 -1.32 4.07 -6.42
N SER A 37 -2.09 4.63 -5.48
CA SER A 37 -2.47 6.04 -5.49
C SER A 37 -1.29 6.96 -5.18
N LEU A 38 -0.40 6.57 -4.26
CA LEU A 38 0.83 7.31 -3.96
C LEU A 38 1.79 7.30 -5.16
N HIS A 39 1.91 6.17 -5.86
CA HIS A 39 2.63 6.12 -7.14
C HIS A 39 2.07 7.12 -8.18
N LEU A 40 0.74 7.23 -8.28
CA LEU A 40 0.10 8.21 -9.17
C LEU A 40 0.32 9.66 -8.74
N LEU A 41 0.65 9.91 -7.47
CA LEU A 41 1.01 11.22 -6.93
C LEU A 41 2.51 11.54 -7.04
N GLY A 42 3.32 10.58 -7.48
CA GLY A 42 4.75 10.74 -7.72
C GLY A 42 5.66 10.31 -6.58
N TYR A 43 5.14 9.60 -5.57
CA TYR A 43 5.96 8.90 -4.58
C TYR A 43 6.50 7.61 -5.19
N ASP A 44 7.71 7.21 -4.80
CA ASP A 44 8.35 5.97 -5.20
C ASP A 44 9.10 5.37 -4.01
N HIS A 45 9.52 4.11 -4.12
CA HIS A 45 10.19 3.37 -3.04
C HIS A 45 11.47 2.69 -3.52
N ILE A 46 12.12 3.26 -4.55
CA ILE A 46 13.37 2.73 -5.11
C ILE A 46 14.57 3.10 -4.23
N GLU A 47 14.62 4.34 -3.74
CA GLU A 47 15.69 4.82 -2.86
C GLU A 47 15.22 4.77 -1.40
N ASP A 48 16.12 4.40 -0.48
CA ASP A 48 15.77 4.18 0.94
C ASP A 48 15.06 5.39 1.59
N GLU A 49 15.50 6.61 1.27
CA GLU A 49 14.89 7.85 1.81
C GLU A 49 13.47 8.08 1.27
N GLU A 50 13.22 7.75 0.00
CA GLU A 50 11.89 7.89 -0.63
C GLU A 50 10.94 6.79 -0.13
N ALA A 51 11.47 5.58 0.05
CA ALA A 51 10.74 4.46 0.64
C ALA A 51 10.27 4.82 2.05
N GLU A 52 11.14 5.36 2.92
CA GLU A 52 10.76 5.74 4.28
C GLU A 52 9.62 6.77 4.30
N GLU A 53 9.66 7.76 3.40
CA GLU A 53 8.57 8.75 3.25
C GLU A 53 7.26 8.10 2.79
N MET A 54 7.32 7.27 1.75
CA MET A 54 6.15 6.60 1.19
C MET A 54 5.51 5.62 2.19
N GLU A 55 6.32 4.79 2.85
CA GLU A 55 5.86 3.82 3.85
C GLU A 55 5.20 4.50 5.06
N ALA A 56 5.72 5.65 5.49
CA ALA A 56 5.13 6.44 6.56
C ALA A 56 3.72 6.93 6.18
N LEU A 57 3.54 7.43 4.95
CA LEU A 57 2.24 7.86 4.43
C LEU A 57 1.26 6.69 4.27
N GLU A 58 1.73 5.56 3.75
CA GLU A 58 0.92 4.34 3.65
C GLU A 58 0.43 3.89 5.03
N THR A 59 1.32 3.91 6.03
CA THR A 59 0.99 3.58 7.41
C THR A 59 -0.07 4.51 7.98
N GLU A 60 0.11 5.83 7.84
CA GLU A 60 -0.84 6.84 8.33
C GLU A 60 -2.23 6.65 7.72
N ILE A 61 -2.30 6.56 6.39
CA ILE A 61 -3.58 6.43 5.67
C ILE A 61 -4.28 5.12 6.03
N MET A 62 -3.56 4.01 6.10
CA MET A 62 -4.14 2.72 6.47
C MET A 62 -4.74 2.75 7.88
N GLN A 63 -4.06 3.37 8.83
CA GLN A 63 -4.56 3.55 10.20
C GLN A 63 -5.78 4.47 10.26
N GLU A 64 -5.79 5.58 9.51
CA GLU A 64 -6.97 6.45 9.39
C GLU A 64 -8.19 5.73 8.81
N MET A 65 -7.98 4.79 7.89
CA MET A 65 -9.02 3.92 7.33
C MET A 65 -9.47 2.80 8.29
N GLY A 66 -8.80 2.64 9.45
CA GLY A 66 -9.11 1.65 10.47
C GLY A 66 -8.46 0.28 10.25
N PHE A 67 -7.42 0.21 9.40
CA PHE A 67 -6.61 -0.98 9.23
C PHE A 67 -5.35 -0.94 10.11
N GLU A 68 -4.71 -2.10 10.28
CA GLU A 68 -3.40 -2.19 10.93
C GLU A 68 -2.30 -1.66 10.00
N ASP A 69 -1.15 -1.33 10.58
CA ASP A 69 0.04 -0.91 9.83
C ASP A 69 0.52 -2.07 8.92
N PRO A 70 0.56 -1.87 7.58
CA PRO A 70 0.87 -2.92 6.63
C PRO A 70 2.33 -3.43 6.71
N TYR A 71 3.23 -2.69 7.37
CA TYR A 71 4.65 -2.98 7.54
C TYR A 71 5.00 -3.56 8.91
N LEU A 72 4.01 -3.86 9.76
CA LEU A 72 4.25 -4.38 11.12
C LEU A 72 5.21 -5.56 11.17
N ALA A 73 5.09 -6.50 10.22
CA ALA A 73 5.92 -7.71 10.18
C ALA A 73 7.37 -7.46 9.73
N GLU A 74 7.65 -6.31 9.10
CA GLU A 74 8.98 -5.94 8.59
C GLU A 74 9.75 -5.07 9.60
N LYS A 75 9.04 -4.47 10.56
CA LYS A 75 9.58 -3.63 11.64
C LYS A 75 10.07 -4.43 12.87
N GLU A 76 9.86 -5.76 12.89
CA GLU A 76 10.36 -6.68 13.93
C GLU A 76 11.77 -7.20 13.65
#